data_AF-A0A7L4FZ97-F1
#
_entry.id   AF-A0A7L4FZ97-F1
#
_cell.length_a   1.000
_cell.length_b   1.000
_cell.length_c   1.000
_cell.angle_alpha   90.00
_cell.angle_beta   90.00
_cell.angle_gamma   90.00
#
_symmetry.space_group_name_H-M   'P 1'
#
loop_
_entity.id
_entity.type
_entity.pdbx_description
1 polymer ?
#
loop_
_entity_poly.entity_id
_entity_poly.type
_entity_poly.pdbx_seq_one_letter_code
_entity_poly.pdbx_strand_id
1 'polypeptide(L)'
;QEVEFLSSSIAQLKVVQTKYVEAKDCLNVLNKSNEAARVVPPRFSLTPPQMYVPGKLSDVERVLIDIGTGYYVEKTADDARDFFKRKIDFLTKQMEKIQPALQEKHAMKQAVVEMMSQKIQQLTALGAAQGASAKA
;
A
#
# COMPACT_ATOMS: atom_id res chain seq x y z
N GLN A 1 1.80 5.91 -18.22
CA GLN A 1 0.42 5.82 -17.72
C GLN A 1 0.06 4.44 -17.14
N GLU A 2 -0.02 3.35 -17.91
CA GLU A 2 -0.42 2.02 -17.34
C GLU A 2 0.54 1.51 -16.25
N VAL A 3 1.86 1.59 -16.48
CA VAL A 3 2.89 1.19 -15.50
C VAL A 3 2.79 2.02 -14.21
N GLU A 4 2.55 3.33 -14.32
CA GLU A 4 2.41 4.22 -13.17
C GLU A 4 1.10 3.95 -12.39
N PHE A 5 0.02 3.63 -13.11
CA PHE A 5 -1.24 3.24 -12.50
C PHE A 5 -1.11 1.94 -11.70
N LEU A 6 -0.51 0.91 -12.29
CA LEU A 6 -0.30 -0.38 -11.60
C LEU A 6 0.68 -0.24 -10.43
N SER A 7 1.75 0.55 -10.58
CA SER A 7 2.72 0.83 -9.53
C SER A 7 2.08 1.58 -8.34
N SER A 8 1.32 2.64 -8.62
CA SER A 8 0.61 3.40 -7.57
C SER A 8 -0.46 2.56 -6.88
N SER A 9 -1.16 1.69 -7.60
CA SER A 9 -2.13 0.74 -7.04
C SER A 9 -1.46 -0.23 -6.06
N ILE A 10 -0.32 -0.84 -6.43
CA ILE A 10 0.43 -1.72 -5.52
C ILE A 10 0.90 -0.96 -4.28
N ALA A 11 1.39 0.27 -4.44
CA ALA A 11 1.82 1.09 -3.30
C ALA A 11 0.66 1.36 -2.32
N GLN A 12 -0.52 1.69 -2.83
CA GLN A 12 -1.72 1.90 -2.00
C GLN A 12 -2.15 0.61 -1.29
N LEU A 13 -2.19 -0.52 -1.99
CA LEU A 13 -2.53 -1.82 -1.41
C LEU A 13 -1.55 -2.22 -0.29
N LYS A 14 -0.27 -1.90 -0.46
CA LYS A 14 0.76 -2.16 0.56
C LYS A 14 0.56 -1.31 1.81
N VAL A 15 0.20 -0.03 1.66
CA VAL A 15 -0.14 0.83 2.81
C VAL A 15 -1.33 0.26 3.60
N VAL A 16 -2.36 -0.22 2.90
CA VAL A 16 -3.53 -0.84 3.53
C VAL A 16 -3.15 -2.16 4.23
N GLN A 17 -2.29 -2.97 3.62
CA GLN A 17 -1.77 -4.20 4.23
C GLN A 17 -1.03 -3.89 5.54
N THR A 18 -0.15 -2.89 5.55
CA THR A 18 0.56 -2.47 6.77
C THR A 18 -0.40 -2.10 7.89
N LYS A 19 -1.46 -1.33 7.57
CA LYS A 19 -2.48 -0.97 8.57
C LYS A 19 -3.19 -2.19 9.16
N TYR A 20 -3.48 -3.23 8.35
CA TYR A 20 -4.08 -4.45 8.87
C TYR A 20 -3.12 -5.30 9.72
N VAL A 21 -1.82 -5.28 9.40
CA VAL A 21 -0.79 -5.92 10.23
C VAL A 21 -0.66 -5.19 11.57
N GLU A 22 -0.56 -3.87 11.54
CA GLU A 22 -0.52 -3.04 12.76
C GLU A 22 -1.77 -3.25 13.63
N ALA A 23 -2.96 -3.30 13.03
CA ALA A 23 -4.20 -3.56 13.75
C ALA A 23 -4.21 -4.95 14.41
N LYS A 24 -3.70 -5.98 13.72
CA LYS A 24 -3.54 -7.32 14.28
C LYS A 24 -2.53 -7.34 15.43
N ASP A 25 -1.43 -6.61 15.32
CA ASP A 25 -0.42 -6.54 16.37
C ASP A 25 -0.94 -5.79 17.61
N CYS A 26 -1.68 -4.69 17.42
CA CYS A 26 -2.40 -4.00 18.49
C CYS A 26 -3.37 -4.93 19.23
N LEU A 27 -4.05 -5.82 18.49
CA LEU A 27 -4.97 -6.80 19.05
C LEU A 27 -4.25 -7.89 19.87
N ASN A 28 -3.01 -8.23 19.53
CA ASN A 28 -2.19 -9.14 20.34
C ASN A 28 -1.72 -8.50 21.66
N VAL A 29 -1.57 -7.17 21.68
CA VAL A 29 -1.24 -6.43 22.89
C VAL A 29 -2.45 -6.35 23.83
N LEU A 30 -3.68 -6.32 23.30
CA LEU A 30 -4.94 -6.34 24.06
C LEU A 30 -5.11 -7.70 24.78
N ASN A 31 -5.01 -7.74 26.10
CA ASN A 31 -5.09 -8.96 26.91
C ASN A 31 -5.73 -8.63 28.26
N LYS A 32 -6.37 -9.58 28.95
CA LYS A 32 -7.00 -9.34 30.28
C LYS A 32 -6.08 -8.67 31.31
N SER A 33 -4.76 -8.80 31.17
CA SER A 33 -3.78 -8.08 31.99
C SER A 33 -3.84 -6.54 31.87
N ASN A 34 -4.51 -5.98 30.86
CA ASN A 34 -4.62 -4.54 30.61
C ASN A 34 -6.06 -3.97 30.72
N GLU A 35 -7.04 -4.78 31.16
CA GLU A 35 -8.43 -4.36 31.48
C GLU A 35 -8.55 -3.31 32.59
N ALA A 36 -7.45 -2.97 33.26
CA ALA A 36 -7.40 -1.85 34.21
C ALA A 36 -6.17 -0.96 34.01
N ALA A 37 -5.34 -1.27 33.00
CA ALA A 37 -4.17 -0.47 32.68
C ALA A 37 -4.62 0.84 32.02
N ARG A 38 -3.94 1.93 32.37
CA ARG A 38 -4.19 3.26 31.81
C ARG A 38 -3.75 3.27 30.35
N VAL A 39 -4.65 2.92 29.45
CA VAL A 39 -4.38 2.96 28.00
C VAL A 39 -4.65 4.38 27.53
N VAL A 40 -3.66 4.95 26.88
CA VAL A 40 -3.82 6.18 26.12
C VAL A 40 -4.28 5.75 24.71
N PRO A 41 -5.56 5.92 24.35
CA PRO A 41 -6.02 5.58 23.01
C PRO A 41 -5.27 6.41 21.96
N PRO A 42 -4.81 5.81 20.85
CA PRO A 42 -4.21 6.57 19.77
C PRO A 42 -5.30 7.36 19.05
N ARG A 43 -5.37 8.65 19.37
CA ARG A 43 -6.01 9.73 18.60
C ARG A 43 -7.52 9.60 18.37
N PHE A 44 -8.30 10.25 19.23
CA PHE A 44 -9.51 10.96 18.83
C PHE A 44 -9.40 12.40 19.36
N SER A 45 -8.88 13.33 18.54
CA SER A 45 -9.04 14.75 18.81
C SER A 45 -9.02 15.54 17.52
N LEU A 46 -10.13 16.26 17.31
CA LEU A 46 -10.17 17.47 16.51
C LEU A 46 -9.13 18.45 17.09
N THR A 47 -8.36 19.12 16.23
CA THR A 47 -7.29 20.14 16.48
C THR A 47 -5.87 19.72 16.96
N PRO A 48 -4.78 20.29 16.37
CA PRO A 48 -3.39 20.06 16.79
C PRO A 48 -2.80 21.15 17.73
N PRO A 49 -1.73 20.86 18.51
CA PRO A 49 -0.98 19.60 18.63
C PRO A 49 -1.15 18.85 19.98
N GLN A 50 -1.39 17.54 19.87
CA GLN A 50 -1.05 16.48 20.83
C GLN A 50 -1.46 16.66 22.31
N MET A 51 -2.74 16.57 22.62
CA MET A 51 -3.20 16.19 23.96
C MET A 51 -3.63 14.72 23.97
N TYR A 52 -3.07 13.96 24.90
CA TYR A 52 -3.43 12.55 25.13
C TYR A 52 -4.40 12.48 26.30
N VAL A 53 -5.63 12.02 26.06
CA VAL A 53 -6.59 11.79 27.13
C VAL A 53 -6.35 10.40 27.72
N PRO A 54 -5.98 10.29 29.01
CA PRO A 54 -5.83 8.99 29.65
C PRO A 54 -7.20 8.32 29.78
N GLY A 55 -7.34 7.12 29.23
CA GLY A 55 -8.52 6.27 29.38
C GLY A 55 -8.21 5.03 30.21
N LYS A 56 -9.26 4.34 30.64
CA LYS A 56 -9.17 2.96 31.14
C LYS A 56 -9.82 2.06 30.10
N LEU A 57 -9.12 0.99 29.74
CA LEU A 57 -9.70 -0.06 28.91
C LEU A 57 -10.72 -0.81 29.77
N SER A 58 -11.94 -1.04 29.28
CA SER A 58 -13.01 -1.67 30.09
C SER A 58 -13.43 -3.04 29.58
N ASP A 59 -13.24 -3.30 28.28
CA ASP A 59 -13.50 -4.58 27.63
C ASP A 59 -12.36 -4.83 26.63
N VAL A 60 -11.70 -5.99 26.77
CA VAL A 60 -10.62 -6.46 25.87
C VAL A 60 -11.04 -7.64 25.01
N GLU A 61 -12.19 -8.25 25.31
CA GLU A 61 -12.65 -9.43 24.59
C GLU A 61 -13.33 -9.06 23.29
N ARG A 62 -13.92 -7.85 23.23
CA ARG A 62 -14.71 -7.40 22.09
C ARG A 62 -14.09 -6.17 21.44
N VAL A 63 -14.02 -6.22 20.12
CA VAL A 63 -13.47 -5.15 19.29
C VAL A 63 -14.42 -4.78 18.17
N LEU A 64 -14.41 -3.51 17.82
CA LEU A 64 -15.20 -2.97 16.72
C LEU A 64 -14.39 -3.07 15.43
N ILE A 65 -14.94 -3.70 14.41
CA ILE A 65 -14.32 -3.84 13.09
C ILE A 65 -15.15 -3.10 12.05
N ASP A 66 -14.51 -2.22 11.28
CA ASP A 66 -15.10 -1.64 10.08
C ASP A 66 -15.13 -2.68 8.95
N ILE A 67 -16.33 -3.03 8.49
CA ILE A 67 -16.55 -3.96 7.38
C ILE A 67 -16.64 -3.25 6.02
N GLY A 68 -16.66 -1.92 6.00
CA GLY A 68 -16.84 -1.06 4.84
C GLY A 68 -18.22 -0.41 4.78
N THR A 69 -18.38 0.55 3.86
CA THR A 69 -19.64 1.30 3.62
C THR A 69 -20.18 2.07 4.84
N GLY A 70 -19.34 2.28 5.87
CA GLY A 70 -19.72 2.98 7.10
C GLY A 70 -20.34 2.09 8.18
N TYR A 71 -20.27 0.77 8.02
CA TYR A 71 -20.79 -0.18 9.01
C TYR A 71 -19.67 -0.75 9.89
N TYR A 72 -19.94 -0.79 11.19
CA TYR A 72 -19.07 -1.38 12.20
C TYR A 72 -19.74 -2.59 12.81
N VAL A 73 -18.98 -3.67 12.98
CA VAL A 73 -19.45 -4.91 13.59
C VAL A 73 -18.60 -5.20 14.81
N GLU A 74 -19.25 -5.48 15.92
CA GLU A 74 -18.61 -5.97 17.14
C GLU A 74 -18.27 -7.45 16.98
N LYS A 75 -16.99 -7.79 17.15
CA LYS A 75 -16.48 -9.16 17.07
C LYS A 75 -15.59 -9.46 18.25
N THR A 76 -15.43 -10.75 18.55
CA THR A 76 -14.46 -11.20 19.53
C THR A 76 -13.03 -10.95 19.02
N ALA A 77 -12.08 -10.82 19.93
CA ALA A 77 -10.68 -10.63 19.59
C ALA A 77 -10.14 -11.78 18.71
N ASP A 78 -10.58 -13.02 18.93
CA ASP A 78 -10.16 -14.16 18.10
C ASP A 78 -10.73 -14.06 16.67
N ASP A 79 -12.03 -13.78 16.51
CA ASP A 79 -12.67 -13.56 15.21
C ASP A 79 -12.03 -12.40 14.44
N ALA A 80 -11.64 -11.35 15.17
CA ALA A 80 -10.98 -10.18 14.60
C ALA A 80 -9.58 -10.50 14.06
N ARG A 81 -8.80 -11.33 14.78
CA ARG A 81 -7.50 -11.82 14.27
C ARG A 81 -7.68 -12.60 12.97
N ASP A 82 -8.67 -13.48 12.91
CA ASP A 82 -8.98 -14.25 11.71
C ASP A 82 -9.50 -13.39 10.56
N PHE A 83 -10.26 -12.33 10.87
CA PHE A 83 -10.69 -11.35 9.88
C PHE A 83 -9.50 -10.61 9.27
N PHE A 84 -8.60 -10.07 10.10
CA PHE A 84 -7.41 -9.37 9.62
C PHE A 84 -6.48 -10.30 8.82
N LYS A 85 -6.28 -11.54 9.28
CA LYS A 85 -5.50 -12.54 8.54
C LYS A 85 -6.08 -12.79 7.14
N ARG A 86 -7.39 -13.02 7.04
CA ARG A 86 -8.08 -13.22 5.76
C ARG A 86 -7.95 -12.00 4.84
N LYS A 87 -8.04 -10.78 5.38
CA LYS A 87 -7.90 -9.53 4.60
C LYS A 87 -6.47 -9.31 4.12
N ILE A 88 -5.47 -9.60 4.95
CA ILE A 88 -4.05 -9.56 4.56
C ILE A 88 -3.80 -10.55 3.43
N ASP A 89 -4.27 -11.80 3.56
CA ASP A 89 -4.09 -12.83 2.52
C ASP A 89 -4.79 -12.44 1.22
N PHE A 90 -5.98 -11.85 1.31
CA PHE A 90 -6.70 -11.33 0.14
C PHE A 90 -5.90 -10.24 -0.57
N LEU A 91 -5.39 -9.25 0.17
CA LEU A 91 -4.56 -8.17 -0.38
C LEU A 91 -3.27 -8.71 -1.02
N THR A 92 -2.59 -9.64 -0.35
CA THR A 92 -1.39 -10.29 -0.89
C THR A 92 -1.68 -10.96 -2.22
N LYS A 93 -2.76 -11.75 -2.32
CA LYS A 93 -3.18 -12.38 -3.59
C LYS A 93 -3.52 -11.37 -4.69
N GLN A 94 -4.12 -10.23 -4.35
CA GLN A 94 -4.38 -9.19 -5.35
C GLN A 94 -3.07 -8.55 -5.84
N MET A 95 -2.11 -8.30 -4.95
CA MET A 95 -0.80 -7.79 -5.33
C MET A 95 -0.03 -8.78 -6.22
N GLU A 96 -0.04 -10.07 -5.87
CA GLU A 96 0.60 -11.15 -6.66
C GLU A 96 0.06 -11.25 -8.07
N LYS A 97 -1.24 -10.99 -8.29
CA LYS A 97 -1.84 -10.96 -9.64
C LYS A 97 -1.38 -9.77 -10.47
N ILE A 98 -1.15 -8.62 -9.84
CA ILE A 98 -0.77 -7.37 -10.52
C ILE A 98 0.73 -7.33 -10.82
N GLN A 99 1.55 -7.97 -9.98
CA GLN A 99 3.00 -7.95 -10.07
C GLN A 99 3.57 -8.45 -11.42
N PRO A 100 3.14 -9.59 -12.00
CA PRO A 100 3.63 -10.02 -13.32
C PRO A 100 3.15 -9.09 -14.44
N ALA A 101 1.91 -8.61 -14.39
CA ALA A 101 1.38 -7.65 -15.36
C ALA A 101 2.19 -6.34 -15.35
N LEU A 102 2.62 -5.89 -14.17
CA LEU A 102 3.50 -4.72 -14.04
C LEU A 102 4.88 -4.98 -14.66
N GLN A 103 5.49 -6.13 -14.40
CA GLN A 103 6.80 -6.48 -14.97
C GLN A 103 6.76 -6.57 -16.49
N GLU A 104 5.74 -7.23 -17.06
CA GLU A 104 5.56 -7.35 -18.50
C GLU A 104 5.37 -5.97 -19.16
N LYS A 105 4.51 -5.12 -18.58
CA LYS A 105 4.28 -3.76 -19.10
C LYS A 105 5.50 -2.87 -18.95
N HIS A 106 6.28 -3.03 -17.88
CA HIS A 106 7.52 -2.31 -17.70
C HIS A 106 8.58 -2.74 -18.71
N ALA A 107 8.73 -4.04 -18.98
CA ALA A 107 9.63 -4.56 -20.00
C ALA A 107 9.24 -4.07 -21.40
N MET A 108 7.94 -4.08 -21.73
CA MET A 108 7.44 -3.58 -23.00
C MET A 108 7.71 -2.07 -23.17
N LYS A 109 7.47 -1.26 -22.13
CA LYS A 109 7.82 0.16 -22.16
C LYS A 109 9.32 0.36 -22.39
N GLN A 110 10.16 -0.41 -21.69
CA GLN A 110 11.62 -0.30 -21.79
C GLN A 110 12.11 -0.65 -23.22
N ALA A 111 11.60 -1.73 -23.82
CA ALA A 111 11.93 -2.11 -25.19
C ALA A 111 11.55 -1.02 -26.21
N VAL A 112 10.39 -0.37 -26.05
CA VAL A 112 9.97 0.74 -26.92
C VAL A 112 10.88 1.95 -26.77
N VAL A 113 11.28 2.29 -25.54
CA VAL A 113 12.21 3.39 -25.26
C VAL A 113 13.58 3.10 -25.88
N GLU A 114 14.09 1.87 -25.76
CA GLU A 114 15.37 1.47 -26.36
C GLU A 114 15.34 1.54 -27.88
N MET A 115 14.28 1.02 -28.53
CA MET A 115 14.11 1.18 -29.99
C MET A 115 14.03 2.63 -30.42
N MET A 116 13.34 3.48 -29.64
CA MET A 116 13.26 4.91 -29.92
C MET A 116 14.63 5.58 -29.81
N SER A 117 15.40 5.30 -28.76
CA SER A 117 16.76 5.81 -28.57
C SER A 117 17.70 5.35 -29.69
N GLN A 118 17.62 4.09 -30.11
CA GLN A 118 18.40 3.57 -31.24
C GLN A 118 18.06 4.29 -32.55
N LYS A 119 16.77 4.50 -32.85
CA LYS A 119 16.36 5.27 -34.04
C LYS A 119 16.82 6.72 -34.00
N ILE A 120 16.74 7.37 -32.84
CA ILE A 120 17.24 8.74 -32.67
C ILE A 120 18.74 8.79 -32.95
N GLN A 121 19.53 7.87 -32.37
CA GLN A 121 20.97 7.80 -32.61
C GLN A 121 21.31 7.57 -34.10
N GLN A 122 20.58 6.67 -34.78
CA GLN A 122 20.74 6.45 -36.21
C GLN A 122 20.40 7.70 -37.04
N LEU A 123 19.32 8.41 -36.70
CA LEU A 123 18.95 9.66 -37.38
C LEU A 123 19.96 10.78 -37.13
N THR A 124 20.50 10.90 -35.92
CA THR A 124 21.56 11.87 -35.62
C THR A 124 22.86 11.53 -36.36
N ALA A 125 23.23 10.25 -36.47
CA ALA A 125 24.39 9.81 -37.22
C ALA A 125 24.25 10.05 -38.74
N LEU A 126 23.05 9.81 -39.31
CA LEU A 126 22.75 10.10 -40.71
C LEU A 126 22.70 11.60 -41.02
N GLY A 127 22.17 12.42 -40.11
CA GLY A 127 22.17 13.88 -40.23
C GLY A 127 23.58 14.50 -40.15
N ALA A 128 24.47 13.91 -39.36
CA ALA A 128 25.88 14.31 -39.30
C ALA A 128 26.66 13.95 -40.58
N ALA A 129 26.32 12.84 -41.25
CA ALA A 129 26.96 12.43 -42.51
C ALA A 129 26.57 13.31 -43.72
N GLN A 130 25.32 13.81 -43.78
CA GLN A 130 24.90 14.71 -44.86
C GLN A 130 25.48 16.13 -44.73
N GLY A 131 25.78 16.61 -43.52
CA GLY A 131 26.44 17.92 -43.32
C GLY A 131 27.92 17.96 -43.74
N ALA A 132 28.59 16.81 -43.79
CA ALA A 132 30.00 16.71 -44.20
C ALA A 132 30.17 16.67 -45.73
N SER A 133 29.21 16.11 -46.48
CA SER A 133 29.30 16.00 -47.95
C SER A 133 28.94 17.30 -48.69
N ALA A 134 28.31 18.28 -48.05
CA ALA A 134 27.96 19.57 -48.66
C ALA A 134 29.05 20.65 -48.52
N LYS A 135 30.20 20.32 -47.91
CA LYS A 135 31.33 21.25 -47.68
C LYS A 135 32.64 20.84 -48.38
N ALA A 136 32.60 19.82 -49.25
CA ALA A 136 33.75 19.39 -50.06
C ALA A 136 33.65 19.93 -51.49
#